data_AF-A0A239F334-F1
#
_entry.id   AF-A0A239F334-F1
#
_cell.length_a   1.000
_cell.length_b   1.000
_cell.length_c   1.000
_cell.angle_alpha   90.00
_cell.angle_beta   90.00
_cell.angle_gamma   90.00
#
_symmetry.space_group_name_H-M   'P 1'
#
loop_
_entity.id
_entity.type
_entity.pdbx_description
1 polymer ?
#
loop_
_entity_poly.entity_id
_entity_poly.type
_entity_poly.pdbx_seq_one_letter_code
_entity_poly.pdbx_strand_id
1 'polypeptide(L)'
;MSVVSFAGIGGEERQQLLDKSVRSHDGEYAECFAEATVRFLREDEVDGGEVWDIWLSAHIQNRLAGIPRNAKPEELAYWADVIPYLGAAISAGIAVFGQNVPGFVDNVLVHDLPAGVLSAHGLDLVEFFAARIRNTATLGFEIQYRIRDLVDVIEQELDETAAEPLRAAARAKGLSDDALL
;
A
#
# COMPACT_ATOMS: atom_id res chain seq x y z
N MET A 1 18.91 -13.60 0.23
CA MET A 1 19.34 -12.72 -0.87
C MET A 1 18.08 -12.19 -1.53
N SER A 2 17.70 -10.96 -1.20
CA SER A 2 16.42 -10.38 -1.59
C SER A 2 16.54 -9.77 -2.98
N VAL A 3 15.55 -10.02 -3.84
CA VAL A 3 15.41 -9.37 -5.15
C VAL A 3 15.27 -7.84 -5.01
N VAL A 4 15.08 -7.35 -3.79
CA VAL A 4 14.73 -5.96 -3.51
C VAL A 4 15.96 -5.07 -3.25
N SER A 5 17.15 -5.65 -3.04
CA SER A 5 18.39 -4.92 -2.70
C SER A 5 19.38 -4.71 -3.87
N PHE A 6 18.96 -4.79 -5.13
CA PHE A 6 19.89 -4.86 -6.26
C PHE A 6 20.49 -3.50 -6.69
N ALA A 7 21.48 -3.04 -5.93
CA ALA A 7 22.39 -1.97 -6.33
C ALA A 7 23.42 -2.38 -7.42
N GLY A 8 23.26 -3.54 -8.09
CA GLY A 8 24.29 -4.08 -8.99
C GLY A 8 23.83 -4.76 -10.29
N ILE A 9 22.52 -4.88 -10.54
CA ILE A 9 22.00 -5.45 -11.80
C ILE A 9 21.63 -4.35 -12.78
N GLY A 10 21.83 -4.60 -14.07
CA GLY A 10 21.40 -3.67 -15.13
C GLY A 10 19.87 -3.53 -15.18
N GLY A 11 19.38 -2.39 -15.68
CA GLY A 11 17.94 -2.11 -15.75
C GLY A 11 17.14 -3.16 -16.54
N GLU A 12 17.72 -3.69 -17.62
CA GLU A 12 17.09 -4.75 -18.42
C GLU A 12 16.99 -6.08 -17.66
N GLU A 13 18.06 -6.49 -17.00
CA GLU A 13 18.06 -7.71 -16.17
C GLU A 13 17.09 -7.59 -15.00
N ARG A 14 17.00 -6.41 -14.37
CA ARG A 14 16.00 -6.10 -13.36
C ARG A 14 14.59 -6.26 -13.89
N GLN A 15 14.28 -5.67 -15.05
CA GLN A 15 12.95 -5.77 -15.63
C GLN A 15 12.59 -7.23 -15.96
N GLN A 16 13.54 -8.02 -16.47
CA GLN A 16 13.33 -9.44 -16.72
C GLN A 16 13.01 -10.23 -15.43
N LEU A 17 13.70 -9.93 -14.33
CA LEU A 17 13.42 -10.56 -13.03
C LEU A 17 12.06 -10.14 -12.46
N LEU A 18 11.71 -8.86 -12.56
CA LEU A 18 10.39 -8.34 -12.13
C LEU A 18 9.25 -8.91 -12.97
N ASP A 19 9.41 -9.02 -14.28
CA ASP A 19 8.42 -9.66 -15.14
C ASP A 19 8.27 -11.15 -14.81
N LYS A 20 9.38 -11.82 -14.48
CA LYS A 20 9.37 -13.23 -14.09
C LYS A 20 8.67 -13.45 -12.76
N SER A 21 8.84 -12.56 -11.77
CA SER A 21 8.18 -12.70 -10.46
C SER A 21 6.65 -12.67 -10.60
N VAL A 22 6.13 -11.90 -11.57
CA VAL A 22 4.69 -11.78 -11.79
C VAL A 22 4.12 -12.72 -12.86
N ARG A 23 4.93 -13.31 -13.75
CA ARG A 23 4.49 -14.29 -14.77
C ARG A 23 4.59 -15.75 -14.33
N SER A 24 5.49 -16.07 -13.40
CA SER A 24 5.72 -17.46 -12.99
C SER A 24 4.43 -18.10 -12.48
N HIS A 25 4.13 -19.31 -12.97
CA HIS A 25 2.88 -20.04 -12.68
C HIS A 25 1.62 -19.17 -12.86
N ASP A 26 1.55 -18.43 -13.97
CA ASP A 26 0.44 -17.50 -14.29
C ASP A 26 0.22 -16.43 -13.19
N GLY A 27 1.29 -16.05 -12.50
CA GLY A 27 1.25 -15.02 -11.47
C GLY A 27 0.80 -15.48 -10.10
N GLU A 28 0.83 -16.79 -9.82
CA GLU A 28 0.56 -17.36 -8.51
C GLU A 28 1.34 -16.67 -7.37
N TYR A 29 2.56 -16.20 -7.64
CA TYR A 29 3.44 -15.59 -6.63
C TYR A 29 3.48 -14.07 -6.62
N ALA A 30 2.73 -13.39 -7.48
CA ALA A 30 2.83 -11.93 -7.59
C ALA A 30 2.32 -11.20 -6.35
N GLU A 31 1.27 -11.74 -5.74
CA GLU A 31 0.76 -11.27 -4.44
C GLU A 31 1.84 -11.38 -3.36
N CYS A 32 2.43 -12.57 -3.20
CA CYS A 32 3.50 -12.80 -2.23
C CYS A 32 4.72 -11.91 -2.49
N PHE A 33 5.01 -11.60 -3.76
CA PHE A 33 6.11 -10.68 -4.11
C PHE A 33 5.81 -9.24 -3.70
N ALA A 34 4.58 -8.76 -3.92
CA ALA A 34 4.14 -7.45 -3.45
C ALA A 34 4.17 -7.37 -1.92
N GLU A 35 3.62 -8.37 -1.24
CA GLU A 35 3.64 -8.48 0.22
C GLU A 35 5.08 -8.50 0.78
N ALA A 36 5.97 -9.30 0.18
CA ALA A 36 7.38 -9.34 0.58
C ALA A 36 8.08 -7.99 0.37
N THR A 37 7.69 -7.23 -0.66
CA THR A 37 8.23 -5.88 -0.90
C THR A 37 7.76 -4.91 0.19
N VAL A 38 6.49 -4.97 0.61
CA VAL A 38 5.99 -4.19 1.74
C VAL A 38 6.79 -4.50 3.00
N ARG A 39 6.99 -5.80 3.31
CA ARG A 39 7.79 -6.22 4.48
C ARG A 39 9.23 -5.75 4.42
N PHE A 40 9.85 -5.77 3.23
CA PHE A 40 11.19 -5.25 3.03
C PHE A 40 11.28 -3.73 3.27
N LEU A 41 10.32 -2.95 2.73
CA LEU A 41 10.29 -1.49 2.89
C LEU A 41 10.04 -1.04 4.34
N ARG A 42 9.56 -1.94 5.20
CA ARG A 42 9.37 -1.69 6.63
C ARG A 42 10.65 -1.77 7.44
N GLU A 43 11.72 -2.34 6.90
CA GLU A 43 12.99 -2.44 7.62
C GLU A 43 13.63 -1.06 7.73
N ASP A 44 14.03 -0.64 8.94
CA ASP A 44 14.56 0.71 9.23
C ASP A 44 15.79 1.10 8.37
N GLU A 45 16.50 0.11 7.84
CA GLU A 45 17.69 0.30 7.01
C GLU A 45 17.37 0.58 5.52
N VAL A 46 16.10 0.48 5.13
CA VAL A 46 15.66 0.61 3.73
C VAL A 46 15.12 2.02 3.46
N ASP A 47 15.77 2.72 2.51
CA ASP A 47 15.23 3.95 1.96
C ASP A 47 14.17 3.64 0.88
N GLY A 48 12.90 3.71 1.26
CA GLY A 48 11.80 3.46 0.33
C GLY A 48 11.69 4.49 -0.80
N GLY A 49 12.19 5.71 -0.61
CA GLY A 49 12.26 6.72 -1.67
C GLY A 49 13.29 6.34 -2.73
N GLU A 50 14.46 5.82 -2.31
CA GLU A 50 15.45 5.29 -3.25
C GLU A 50 14.90 4.07 -4.02
N VAL A 51 14.23 3.14 -3.32
CA VAL A 51 13.59 1.97 -3.97
C VAL A 51 12.53 2.40 -5.00
N TRP A 52 11.74 3.43 -4.66
CA TRP A 52 10.76 4.06 -5.55
C TRP A 52 11.38 4.56 -6.85
N ASP A 53 12.47 5.33 -6.75
CA ASP A 53 13.16 5.93 -7.89
C ASP A 53 13.90 4.89 -8.75
N ILE A 54 14.44 3.83 -8.13
CA ILE A 54 15.20 2.81 -8.86
C ILE A 54 14.32 1.90 -9.71
N TRP A 55 13.18 1.44 -9.18
CA TRP A 55 12.36 0.45 -9.90
C TRP A 55 10.89 0.38 -9.51
N LEU A 56 10.52 0.65 -8.26
CA LEU A 56 9.19 0.32 -7.76
C LEU A 56 8.10 1.18 -8.43
N SER A 57 8.38 2.44 -8.73
CA SER A 57 7.47 3.33 -9.48
C SER A 57 7.07 2.75 -10.83
N ALA A 58 8.06 2.41 -11.66
CA ALA A 58 7.86 1.83 -12.98
C ALA A 58 7.17 0.46 -12.90
N HIS A 59 7.50 -0.35 -11.90
CA HIS A 59 6.85 -1.64 -11.69
C HIS A 59 5.36 -1.47 -11.38
N ILE A 60 4.99 -0.64 -10.41
CA ILE A 60 3.58 -0.42 -10.04
C ILE A 60 2.79 0.16 -11.22
N GLN A 61 3.36 1.10 -11.98
CA GLN A 61 2.74 1.62 -13.20
C GLN A 61 2.45 0.52 -14.22
N ASN A 62 3.42 -0.38 -14.45
CA ASN A 62 3.21 -1.55 -15.31
C ASN A 62 2.12 -2.46 -14.77
N ARG A 63 2.09 -2.74 -13.45
CA ARG A 63 1.05 -3.59 -12.86
C ARG A 63 -0.34 -2.98 -13.01
N LEU A 64 -0.49 -1.67 -12.80
CA LEU A 64 -1.73 -0.93 -13.04
C LEU A 64 -2.15 -0.94 -14.52
N ALA A 65 -1.18 -0.93 -15.44
CA ALA A 65 -1.42 -1.03 -16.88
C ALA A 65 -1.68 -2.47 -17.38
N GLY A 66 -1.71 -3.46 -16.49
CA GLY A 66 -1.87 -4.87 -16.86
C GLY A 66 -0.65 -5.48 -17.55
N ILE A 67 0.54 -4.92 -17.32
CA ILE A 67 1.81 -5.36 -17.88
C ILE A 67 2.65 -6.01 -16.79
N PRO A 68 3.20 -7.22 -17.01
CA PRO A 68 3.13 -8.00 -18.24
C PRO A 68 1.86 -8.87 -18.39
N ARG A 69 1.01 -8.90 -17.36
CA ARG A 69 -0.31 -9.51 -17.36
C ARG A 69 -1.24 -8.70 -16.46
N ASN A 70 -2.55 -8.87 -16.61
CA ASN A 70 -3.53 -8.25 -15.73
C ASN A 70 -3.23 -8.64 -14.26
N ALA A 71 -3.04 -7.63 -13.42
CA ALA A 71 -2.88 -7.82 -11.99
C ALA A 71 -4.23 -8.20 -11.36
N LYS A 72 -4.19 -9.08 -10.36
CA LYS A 72 -5.39 -9.39 -9.57
C LYS A 72 -5.67 -8.23 -8.59
N PRO A 73 -6.92 -8.02 -8.16
CA PRO A 73 -7.24 -6.98 -7.17
C PRO A 73 -6.39 -7.10 -5.89
N GLU A 74 -6.13 -8.32 -5.43
CA GLU A 74 -5.33 -8.60 -4.25
C GLU A 74 -3.87 -8.18 -4.44
N GLU A 75 -3.29 -8.49 -5.59
CA GLU A 75 -1.94 -8.06 -5.96
C GLU A 75 -1.83 -6.53 -5.94
N LEU A 76 -2.81 -5.81 -6.49
CA LEU A 76 -2.81 -4.35 -6.50
C LEU A 76 -3.00 -3.76 -5.09
N ALA A 77 -3.75 -4.43 -4.22
CA ALA A 77 -3.93 -4.00 -2.84
C ALA A 77 -2.60 -4.00 -2.06
N TYR A 78 -1.76 -5.02 -2.22
CA TYR A 78 -0.41 -5.01 -1.60
C TYR A 78 0.51 -3.96 -2.23
N TRP A 79 0.40 -3.70 -3.54
CA TRP A 79 1.14 -2.58 -4.13
C TRP A 79 0.70 -1.23 -3.58
N ALA A 80 -0.54 -1.08 -3.14
CA ALA A 80 -1.00 0.12 -2.43
C ALA A 80 -0.50 0.18 -0.98
N ASP A 81 -0.18 -0.96 -0.36
CA ASP A 81 0.38 -1.03 1.00
C ASP A 81 1.82 -0.51 1.09
N VAL A 82 2.56 -0.39 -0.02
CA VAL A 82 3.94 0.16 0.01
C VAL A 82 3.96 1.66 0.31
N ILE A 83 2.86 2.38 0.03
CA ILE A 83 2.81 3.85 0.00
C ILE A 83 3.36 4.49 1.27
N PRO A 84 2.95 4.08 2.49
CA PRO A 84 3.41 4.75 3.71
C PRO A 84 4.92 4.62 3.97
N TYR A 85 5.58 3.69 3.27
CA TYR A 85 7.00 3.38 3.45
C TYR A 85 7.91 4.05 2.42
N LEU A 86 7.37 4.91 1.56
CA LEU A 86 8.13 5.55 0.47
C LEU A 86 8.87 6.83 0.89
N GLY A 87 8.82 7.22 2.16
CA GLY A 87 9.43 8.46 2.66
C GLY A 87 8.99 9.68 1.86
N ALA A 88 9.94 10.46 1.34
CA ALA A 88 9.65 11.67 0.56
C ALA A 88 8.85 11.42 -0.73
N ALA A 89 8.79 10.18 -1.22
CA ALA A 89 8.07 9.82 -2.44
C ALA A 89 6.59 9.46 -2.21
N ILE A 90 6.05 9.55 -0.98
CA ILE A 90 4.65 9.23 -0.66
C ILE A 90 3.64 9.91 -1.61
N SER A 91 3.72 11.23 -1.77
CA SER A 91 2.76 11.97 -2.60
C SER A 91 2.85 11.55 -4.08
N ALA A 92 4.06 11.23 -4.57
CA ALA A 92 4.25 10.69 -5.92
C ALA A 92 3.66 9.27 -6.06
N GLY A 93 3.83 8.43 -5.03
CA GLY A 93 3.25 7.10 -4.97
C GLY A 93 1.72 7.12 -5.00
N ILE A 94 1.09 7.99 -4.21
CA ILE A 94 -0.37 8.20 -4.23
C ILE A 94 -0.83 8.64 -5.62
N ALA A 95 -0.12 9.56 -6.25
CA ALA A 95 -0.46 10.06 -7.58
C ALA A 95 -0.44 8.97 -8.66
N VAL A 96 0.40 7.93 -8.54
CA VAL A 96 0.43 6.80 -9.48
C VAL A 96 -0.88 6.01 -9.50
N PHE A 97 -1.53 5.86 -8.34
CA PHE A 97 -2.84 5.18 -8.28
C PHE A 97 -3.98 6.07 -8.76
N GLY A 98 -3.88 7.39 -8.58
CA GLY A 98 -4.87 8.36 -9.04
C GLY A 98 -6.29 8.03 -8.54
N GLN A 99 -7.23 7.83 -9.45
CA GLN A 99 -8.62 7.45 -9.09
C GLN A 99 -8.81 5.92 -8.93
N ASN A 100 -7.80 5.12 -9.27
CA ASN A 100 -7.86 3.66 -9.27
C ASN A 100 -7.23 3.05 -8.01
N VAL A 101 -7.38 3.72 -6.87
CA VAL A 101 -6.84 3.27 -5.58
C VAL A 101 -7.45 1.91 -5.19
N PRO A 102 -6.66 0.84 -5.06
CA PRO A 102 -7.18 -0.47 -4.67
C PRO A 102 -7.73 -0.47 -3.24
N GLY A 103 -8.77 -1.29 -3.00
CA GLY A 103 -9.26 -1.54 -1.65
C GLY A 103 -8.27 -2.27 -0.75
N PHE A 104 -8.64 -2.47 0.51
CA PHE A 104 -7.96 -3.36 1.41
C PHE A 104 -8.29 -4.83 1.12
N VAL A 105 -7.36 -5.73 1.45
CA VAL A 105 -7.54 -7.19 1.44
C VAL A 105 -7.13 -7.76 2.79
N ASP A 106 -7.64 -8.94 3.15
CA ASP A 106 -7.64 -9.45 4.54
C ASP A 106 -6.29 -9.36 5.29
N ASN A 107 -5.16 -9.52 4.59
CA ASN A 107 -3.81 -9.36 5.15
C ASN A 107 -3.28 -7.91 5.13
N VAL A 108 -4.13 -6.92 5.45
CA VAL A 108 -3.73 -5.49 5.46
C VAL A 108 -2.48 -5.27 6.33
N LEU A 109 -1.40 -4.77 5.72
CA LEU A 109 -0.12 -4.45 6.38
C LEU A 109 -0.04 -2.97 6.82
N VAL A 110 -1.04 -2.47 7.55
CA VAL A 110 -1.08 -1.07 8.03
C VAL A 110 -0.64 -0.93 9.49
N HIS A 111 -0.17 -2.03 10.12
CA HIS A 111 -0.01 -2.06 11.58
C HIS A 111 1.11 -1.20 12.16
N ASP A 112 2.09 -0.81 11.36
CA ASP A 112 3.27 -0.11 11.86
C ASP A 112 3.69 0.95 10.84
N LEU A 113 2.91 2.02 10.77
CA LEU A 113 3.29 3.19 9.97
C LEU A 113 4.66 3.70 10.45
N PRO A 114 5.56 4.13 9.53
CA PRO A 114 6.85 4.68 9.94
C PRO A 114 6.67 5.87 10.87
N ALA A 115 7.52 5.96 11.90
CA ALA A 115 7.42 7.01 12.91
C ALA A 115 7.45 8.41 12.26
N GLY A 116 6.47 9.25 12.61
CA GLY A 116 6.37 10.62 12.10
C GLY A 116 5.85 10.75 10.66
N VAL A 117 5.50 9.65 9.99
CA VAL A 117 4.99 9.69 8.61
C VAL A 117 3.67 10.46 8.52
N LEU A 118 2.79 10.30 9.51
CA LEU A 118 1.52 11.03 9.55
C LEU A 118 1.76 12.51 9.82
N SER A 119 2.71 12.88 10.67
CA SER A 119 3.04 14.30 10.87
C SER A 119 3.58 14.96 9.60
N ALA A 120 4.29 14.21 8.75
CA ALA A 120 4.88 14.73 7.51
C ALA A 120 3.90 14.71 6.30
N HIS A 121 3.05 13.69 6.21
CA HIS A 121 2.21 13.40 5.03
C HIS A 121 0.74 13.13 5.37
N GLY A 122 0.29 13.52 6.56
CA GLY A 122 -0.97 13.08 7.17
C GLY A 122 -2.20 13.32 6.31
N LEU A 123 -2.34 14.50 5.71
CA LEU A 123 -3.50 14.80 4.86
C LEU A 123 -3.57 13.86 3.64
N ASP A 124 -2.46 13.72 2.92
CA ASP A 124 -2.38 12.87 1.73
C ASP A 124 -2.65 11.40 2.09
N LEU A 125 -2.07 10.91 3.19
CA LEU A 125 -2.25 9.54 3.66
C LEU A 125 -3.67 9.27 4.17
N VAL A 126 -4.27 10.20 4.91
CA VAL A 126 -5.67 10.10 5.36
C VAL A 126 -6.62 9.98 4.18
N GLU A 127 -6.48 10.84 3.17
CA GLU A 127 -7.32 10.79 1.97
C GLU A 127 -7.13 9.48 1.20
N PHE A 128 -5.87 9.04 1.06
CA PHE A 128 -5.51 7.78 0.43
C PHE A 128 -6.15 6.59 1.15
N PHE A 129 -5.99 6.47 2.47
CA PHE A 129 -6.58 5.40 3.25
C PHE A 129 -8.11 5.42 3.21
N ALA A 130 -8.73 6.60 3.31
CA ALA A 130 -10.18 6.72 3.17
C ALA A 130 -10.66 6.25 1.79
N ALA A 131 -9.90 6.51 0.72
CA ALA A 131 -10.20 5.99 -0.61
C ALA A 131 -10.11 4.45 -0.67
N ARG A 132 -9.10 3.86 -0.03
CA ARG A 132 -8.96 2.41 0.09
C ARG A 132 -10.15 1.78 0.84
N ILE A 133 -10.60 2.38 1.95
CA ILE A 133 -11.81 1.92 2.66
C ILE A 133 -13.02 1.93 1.72
N ARG A 134 -13.25 3.04 1.00
CA ARG A 134 -14.37 3.15 0.03
C ARG A 134 -14.29 2.11 -1.08
N ASN A 135 -13.09 1.72 -1.50
CA ASN A 135 -12.87 0.77 -2.59
C ASN A 135 -12.75 -0.69 -2.11
N THR A 136 -12.79 -0.94 -0.80
CA THR A 136 -12.79 -2.29 -0.24
C THR A 136 -14.12 -2.99 -0.54
N ALA A 137 -14.06 -4.20 -1.10
CA ALA A 137 -15.25 -4.91 -1.57
C ALA A 137 -16.17 -5.34 -0.42
N THR A 138 -15.60 -5.97 0.61
CA THR A 138 -16.31 -6.45 1.80
C THR A 138 -15.47 -6.14 3.04
N LEU A 139 -16.11 -5.64 4.10
CA LEU A 139 -15.44 -5.43 5.39
C LEU A 139 -15.59 -6.69 6.24
N GLY A 140 -14.72 -7.68 6.00
CA GLY A 140 -14.57 -8.84 6.89
C GLY A 140 -14.07 -8.42 8.27
N PHE A 141 -14.23 -9.28 9.27
CA PHE A 141 -13.86 -8.97 10.67
C PHE A 141 -12.42 -8.44 10.80
N GLU A 142 -11.48 -9.04 10.07
CA GLU A 142 -10.07 -8.62 10.09
C GLU A 142 -9.92 -7.20 9.52
N ILE A 143 -10.46 -6.91 8.35
CA ILE A 143 -10.40 -5.56 7.76
C ILE A 143 -11.06 -4.52 8.69
N GLN A 144 -12.17 -4.85 9.35
CA GLN A 144 -12.82 -3.94 10.30
C GLN A 144 -11.89 -3.59 11.47
N TYR A 145 -11.26 -4.60 12.06
CA TYR A 145 -10.28 -4.42 13.13
C TYR A 145 -9.12 -3.53 12.67
N ARG A 146 -8.56 -3.80 11.48
CA ARG A 146 -7.46 -3.02 10.90
C ARG A 146 -7.84 -1.55 10.61
N ILE A 147 -9.07 -1.31 10.14
CA ILE A 147 -9.59 0.05 9.94
C ILE A 147 -9.69 0.79 11.27
N ARG A 148 -10.13 0.12 12.34
CA ARG A 148 -10.18 0.71 13.67
C ARG A 148 -8.79 1.07 14.17
N ASP A 149 -7.85 0.14 14.09
CA ASP A 149 -6.47 0.41 14.52
C ASP A 149 -5.85 1.60 13.74
N LEU A 150 -6.12 1.70 12.43
CA LEU A 150 -5.68 2.84 11.62
C LEU A 150 -6.34 4.16 12.04
N VAL A 151 -7.64 4.14 12.34
CA VAL A 151 -8.37 5.30 12.88
C VAL A 151 -7.75 5.74 14.20
N ASP A 152 -7.47 4.80 15.10
CA ASP A 152 -6.87 5.08 16.41
C ASP A 152 -5.46 5.68 16.27
N VAL A 153 -4.63 5.13 15.37
CA VAL A 153 -3.28 5.66 15.10
C VAL A 153 -3.35 7.09 14.55
N ILE A 154 -4.25 7.36 13.59
CA ILE A 154 -4.42 8.69 13.02
C ILE A 154 -4.90 9.70 14.06
N GLU A 155 -5.85 9.30 14.91
CA GLU A 155 -6.36 10.15 15.99
C GLU A 155 -5.29 10.46 17.04
N GLN A 156 -4.46 9.47 17.39
CA GLN A 156 -3.38 9.63 18.37
C GLN A 156 -2.22 10.49 17.85
N GLU A 157 -1.83 10.34 16.58
CA GLU A 157 -0.70 11.08 16.01
C GLU A 157 -1.07 12.46 15.44
N LEU A 158 -2.31 12.62 14.96
CA LEU A 158 -2.82 13.88 14.41
C LEU A 158 -3.89 14.46 15.34
N ASP A 159 -5.16 14.13 15.10
CA ASP A 159 -6.32 14.47 15.93
C ASP A 159 -7.60 13.74 15.44
N GLU A 160 -8.69 13.89 16.19
CA GLU A 160 -10.01 13.33 15.88
C GLU A 160 -10.55 13.82 14.51
N THR A 161 -10.25 15.07 14.13
CA THR A 161 -10.74 15.65 12.87
C THR A 161 -10.06 15.00 11.66
N ALA A 162 -8.77 14.69 11.78
CA ALA A 162 -8.00 13.98 10.76
C ALA A 162 -8.47 12.53 10.56
N ALA A 163 -9.04 11.89 11.59
CA ALA A 163 -9.55 10.53 11.50
C ALA A 163 -10.96 10.44 10.85
N GLU A 164 -11.73 11.53 10.85
CA GLU A 164 -13.12 11.54 10.38
C GLU A 164 -13.31 11.07 8.92
N PRO A 165 -12.42 11.39 7.95
CA PRO A 165 -12.54 10.85 6.59
C PRO A 165 -12.55 9.31 6.52
N LEU A 166 -11.79 8.64 7.40
CA LEU A 166 -11.78 7.19 7.47
C LEU A 166 -13.06 6.66 8.13
N ARG A 167 -13.50 7.28 9.24
CA ARG A 167 -14.76 6.93 9.92
C ARG A 167 -15.95 7.08 8.96
N ALA A 168 -16.03 8.18 8.23
CA ALA A 168 -17.06 8.42 7.21
C ALA A 168 -17.02 7.36 6.09
N ALA A 169 -15.83 7.00 5.60
CA ALA A 169 -15.68 5.94 4.60
C ALA A 169 -16.13 4.57 5.12
N ALA A 170 -15.81 4.24 6.38
CA ALA A 170 -16.22 3.00 7.02
C ALA A 170 -17.74 2.95 7.26
N ARG A 171 -18.34 4.03 7.74
CA ARG A 171 -19.81 4.17 7.90
C ARG A 171 -20.54 3.97 6.57
N ALA A 172 -20.03 4.56 5.49
CA ALA A 172 -20.59 4.39 4.14
C ALA A 172 -20.55 2.92 3.68
N LYS A 173 -19.67 2.10 4.25
CA LYS A 173 -19.58 0.65 4.03
C LYS A 173 -20.37 -0.19 5.05
N GLY A 174 -21.11 0.45 5.95
CA GLY A 174 -21.98 -0.22 6.92
C GLY A 174 -21.32 -0.57 8.26
N LEU A 175 -20.14 -0.01 8.56
CA LEU A 175 -19.55 -0.14 9.90
C LEU A 175 -20.30 0.77 10.88
N SER A 176 -20.70 0.21 12.02
CA SER A 176 -21.33 0.97 13.12
C SER A 176 -20.30 1.78 13.88
N ASP A 177 -20.74 2.87 14.52
CA ASP A 177 -19.89 3.69 15.38
C ASP A 177 -19.27 2.89 16.54
N ASP A 178 -20.02 1.98 17.16
CA ASP A 178 -19.51 1.06 18.19
C ASP A 178 -18.37 0.14 17.69
N ALA A 179 -18.23 -0.02 16.38
CA ALA A 179 -17.16 -0.80 15.76
C ALA A 179 -15.97 0.07 15.34
N LEU A 180 -16.07 1.39 15.47
CA LEU A 180 -15.04 2.39 15.16
C LEU A 180 -14.54 3.12 16.42
N LEU A 181 -15.18 2.91 17.57
CA LEU A 181 -14.78 3.35 18.91
C LEU A 181 -14.01 2.24 19.65
#